data_AF-A0A7S2I0R5-F1
#
_entry.id   AF-A0A7S2I0R5-F1
#
_cell.length_a   1.000
_cell.length_b   1.000
_cell.length_c   1.000
_cell.angle_alpha   90.00
_cell.angle_beta   90.00
_cell.angle_gamma   90.00
#
_symmetry.space_group_name_H-M   'P 1'
#
loop_
_entity.id
_entity.type
_entity.pdbx_description
1 polymer ?
#
loop_
_entity_poly.entity_id
_entity_poly.type
_entity_poly.pdbx_seq_one_letter_code
_entity_poly.pdbx_strand_id
1 'polypeptide(L)'
;MWVHLLALLVGVADACTNLIVTKGASADGSSIFSYTADSGSLYGTLGHYPAGKHPAGTKRKIYDWDSGKYLGEIEEASTTYNVIG
;
A
#
# COMPACT_ATOMS: atom_id res chain seq x y z
N MET A 1 -22.86 31.98 -39.10
CA MET A 1 -23.22 31.21 -37.90
C MET A 1 -22.04 30.29 -37.58
N TRP A 2 -21.12 30.72 -36.70
CA TRP A 2 -19.93 29.95 -36.34
C TRP A 2 -20.22 29.26 -35.00
N VAL A 3 -20.37 27.94 -35.01
CA VAL A 3 -20.49 27.15 -33.79
C VAL A 3 -19.07 26.73 -33.40
N HIS A 4 -18.52 27.36 -32.38
CA HIS A 4 -17.26 26.92 -31.78
C HIS A 4 -17.57 25.72 -30.87
N LEU A 5 -17.17 24.53 -31.30
CA LEU A 5 -17.22 23.32 -30.49
C LEU A 5 -16.04 23.34 -29.50
N LEU A 6 -16.34 23.60 -28.22
CA LEU A 6 -15.35 23.53 -27.14
C LEU A 6 -15.23 22.06 -26.69
N ALA A 7 -14.14 21.39 -27.06
CA ALA A 7 -13.83 20.05 -26.57
C ALA A 7 -13.24 20.12 -25.16
N LEU A 8 -13.97 19.62 -24.16
CA LEU A 8 -13.45 19.42 -22.81
C LEU A 8 -12.57 18.16 -22.78
N LEU A 9 -11.27 18.36 -22.59
CA LEU A 9 -10.33 17.29 -22.24
C LEU A 9 -10.52 16.93 -20.76
N VAL A 10 -11.26 15.85 -20.49
CA VAL A 10 -11.34 15.26 -19.15
C VAL A 10 -10.13 14.34 -18.98
N GLY A 11 -9.12 14.81 -18.25
CA GLY A 11 -7.98 13.99 -17.85
C GLY A 11 -8.34 13.11 -16.66
N VAL A 12 -8.19 11.79 -16.79
CA VAL A 12 -8.25 10.86 -15.65
C VAL A 12 -6.90 10.94 -14.93
N ALA A 13 -6.91 11.27 -13.64
CA ALA A 13 -5.70 11.32 -12.82
C ALA A 13 -5.65 10.11 -11.89
N ASP A 14 -4.46 9.51 -11.76
CA ASP A 14 -4.17 8.53 -10.70
C ASP A 14 -4.06 9.31 -9.38
N ALA A 15 -5.13 9.26 -8.59
CA ALA A 15 -5.30 10.09 -7.41
C ALA A 15 -4.96 9.30 -6.15
N CYS A 16 -3.75 9.45 -5.65
CA CYS A 16 -3.43 9.13 -4.26
C CYS A 16 -3.10 10.44 -3.54
N THR A 17 -3.69 10.70 -2.39
CA THR A 17 -3.31 11.85 -1.55
C THR A 17 -2.43 11.36 -0.42
N ASN A 18 -1.22 11.90 -0.29
CA ASN A 18 -0.29 11.58 0.79
C ASN A 18 -0.20 12.75 1.77
N LEU A 19 -0.23 12.46 3.06
CA LEU A 19 -0.07 13.41 4.15
C LEU A 19 1.11 12.98 5.02
N ILE A 20 2.07 13.88 5.19
CA ILE A 20 3.21 13.69 6.09
C ILE A 20 3.18 14.82 7.12
N VAL A 21 3.09 14.46 8.39
CA VAL A 21 3.15 15.39 9.52
C VAL A 21 4.40 15.09 10.32
N THR A 22 5.28 16.08 10.42
CA THR A 22 6.49 15.97 11.24
C THR A 22 6.16 16.16 12.72
N LYS A 23 7.03 15.65 13.60
CA LYS A 23 6.88 15.77 15.05
C LYS A 23 6.60 17.19 15.55
N GLY A 24 7.19 18.22 14.94
CA GLY A 24 6.95 19.61 15.35
C GLY A 24 5.62 20.20 14.87
N ALA A 25 4.97 19.55 13.90
CA ALA A 25 3.73 19.99 13.29
C ALA A 25 2.49 19.28 13.84
N SER A 26 2.66 18.17 14.57
CA SER A 26 1.56 17.46 15.23
C SER A 26 1.27 18.02 16.62
N ALA A 27 0.01 17.90 17.07
CA ALA A 27 -0.42 18.40 18.37
C ALA A 27 0.17 17.61 19.55
N ASP A 28 0.58 16.36 19.32
CA ASP A 28 1.06 15.42 20.33
C ASP A 28 2.54 15.04 20.16
N GLY A 29 3.22 15.59 19.16
CA GLY A 29 4.61 15.26 18.87
C GLY A 29 4.83 13.92 18.16
N SER A 30 3.77 13.29 17.63
CA SER A 30 3.86 12.11 16.76
C SER A 30 4.39 12.48 15.36
N SER A 31 5.02 11.52 14.69
CA SER A 31 5.27 11.59 13.25
C SER A 31 4.19 10.77 12.54
N ILE A 32 3.46 11.36 11.60
CA ILE A 32 2.33 10.73 10.93
C ILE A 32 2.63 10.62 9.43
N PHE A 33 2.50 9.42 8.90
CA PHE A 33 2.54 9.13 7.48
C PHE A 33 1.20 8.47 7.13
N SER A 34 0.40 9.13 6.29
CA SER A 34 -0.92 8.66 5.90
C SER A 34 -1.12 8.85 4.40
N TYR A 35 -1.96 8.02 3.79
CA TYR A 35 -2.34 8.15 2.40
C TYR A 35 -3.80 7.72 2.17
N THR A 36 -4.41 8.20 1.10
CA THR A 36 -5.68 7.66 0.58
C THR A 36 -5.38 6.73 -0.59
N ALA A 37 -5.86 5.49 -0.50
CA ALA A 37 -5.84 4.53 -1.61
C ALA A 37 -7.18 4.63 -2.35
N ASP A 38 -7.28 5.53 -3.33
CA ASP A 38 -8.55 5.82 -3.97
C ASP A 38 -9.00 4.63 -4.84
N SER A 39 -9.96 3.87 -4.35
CA SER A 39 -10.58 2.77 -5.07
C SER A 39 -12.01 2.55 -4.58
N GLY A 40 -12.97 2.45 -5.50
CA GLY A 40 -14.36 2.14 -5.16
C GLY A 40 -14.60 0.65 -4.83
N SER A 41 -13.62 -0.21 -5.08
CA SER A 41 -13.75 -1.67 -4.94
C SER A 41 -12.79 -2.29 -3.92
N LEU A 42 -11.78 -1.54 -3.44
CA LEU A 42 -10.82 -2.02 -2.44
C LEU A 42 -11.16 -1.45 -1.07
N TYR A 43 -11.71 -2.29 -0.21
CA TYR A 43 -11.88 -1.99 1.21
C TYR A 43 -10.69 -2.56 1.97
N GLY A 44 -9.93 -1.69 2.64
CA GLY A 44 -8.71 -2.10 3.35
C GLY A 44 -8.98 -3.19 4.38
N THR A 45 -8.07 -4.16 4.47
CA THR A 45 -8.06 -5.16 5.53
C THR A 45 -6.91 -4.88 6.47
N LEU A 46 -7.12 -5.04 7.78
CA LEU A 46 -6.05 -5.00 8.76
C LEU A 46 -5.63 -6.44 9.09
N GLY A 47 -4.47 -6.86 8.63
CA GLY A 47 -3.91 -8.18 8.89
C GLY A 47 -3.16 -8.23 10.22
N HIS A 48 -3.14 -9.42 10.84
CA HIS A 48 -2.22 -9.74 11.92
C HIS A 48 -1.31 -10.89 11.50
N TYR A 49 -0.01 -10.63 11.53
CA TYR A 49 1.04 -11.59 11.19
C TYR A 49 1.84 -11.95 12.45
N PRO A 50 1.86 -13.22 12.87
CA PRO A 50 2.58 -13.63 14.08
C PRO A 50 4.10 -13.58 13.88
N ALA A 51 4.82 -13.35 14.98
CA ALA A 51 6.28 -13.49 15.00
C ALA A 51 6.69 -14.95 14.81
N GLY A 52 7.84 -15.17 14.17
CA GLY A 52 8.37 -16.50 13.88
C GLY A 52 9.89 -16.55 13.88
N LYS A 53 10.44 -17.76 14.04
CA LYS A 53 11.84 -18.08 13.80
C LYS A 53 11.92 -19.19 12.76
N HIS A 54 12.77 -19.01 11.76
CA HIS A 54 12.83 -19.89 10.59
C HIS A 54 14.23 -20.48 10.43
N PRO A 55 14.37 -21.81 10.20
CA PRO A 55 15.66 -22.43 9.90
C PRO A 55 16.31 -21.88 8.63
N ALA A 56 17.64 -21.94 8.55
CA ALA A 56 18.38 -21.56 7.34
C ALA A 56 17.95 -22.39 6.12
N GLY A 57 17.78 -21.74 4.98
CA GLY A 57 17.30 -22.36 3.73
C GLY A 57 15.78 -22.51 3.64
N THR A 58 15.02 -22.03 4.64
CA THR A 58 13.55 -21.95 4.54
C THR A 58 13.18 -20.99 3.40
N LYS A 59 12.20 -21.37 2.59
CA LYS A 59 11.72 -20.57 1.45
C LYS A 59 10.32 -20.03 1.70
N ARG A 60 10.09 -18.77 1.31
CA ARG A 60 8.77 -18.14 1.28
C ARG A 60 8.27 -18.10 -0.16
N LYS A 61 7.08 -18.64 -0.39
CA LYS A 61 6.34 -18.48 -1.64
C LYS A 61 5.79 -17.06 -1.75
N ILE A 62 5.98 -16.44 -2.91
CA ILE A 62 5.53 -15.09 -3.20
C ILE A 62 4.38 -15.15 -4.19
N TYR A 63 3.31 -14.44 -3.85
CA TYR A 63 2.13 -14.30 -4.67
C TYR A 63 1.87 -12.82 -4.92
N ASP A 64 1.42 -12.49 -6.12
CA ASP A 64 0.85 -11.20 -6.42
C ASP A 64 -0.43 -11.01 -5.60
N TRP A 65 -0.55 -9.87 -4.92
CA TRP A 65 -1.67 -9.62 -4.00
C TRP A 65 -3.01 -9.52 -4.74
N ASP A 66 -3.03 -8.79 -5.86
CA ASP A 66 -4.27 -8.48 -6.58
C ASP A 66 -4.78 -9.68 -7.38
N SER A 67 -3.90 -10.38 -8.09
CA SER A 67 -4.26 -11.50 -8.96
C SER A 67 -4.12 -12.88 -8.32
N GLY A 68 -3.43 -12.99 -7.18
CA GLY A 68 -3.09 -14.27 -6.55
C GLY A 68 -2.08 -15.10 -7.35
N LYS A 69 -1.45 -14.53 -8.38
CA LYS A 69 -0.49 -15.23 -9.24
C LYS A 69 0.76 -15.59 -8.46
N TYR A 70 1.20 -16.84 -8.55
CA TYR A 70 2.49 -17.25 -8.00
C TYR A 70 3.65 -16.62 -8.76
N LEU A 71 4.56 -15.96 -8.02
CA LEU A 71 5.70 -15.22 -8.57
C LEU A 71 7.05 -15.91 -8.32
N GLY A 72 7.10 -16.92 -7.45
CA GLY A 72 8.31 -17.68 -7.14
C GLY A 72 8.58 -17.78 -5.64
N GLU A 73 9.84 -18.03 -5.28
CA GLU A 73 10.27 -18.15 -3.88
C GLU A 73 11.48 -17.27 -3.57
N ILE A 74 11.53 -16.77 -2.34
CA ILE A 74 12.69 -16.07 -1.77
C ILE A 74 13.14 -16.78 -0.49
N GLU A 75 14.37 -16.51 -0.04
CA GLU A 75 14.81 -16.94 1.29
C GLU A 75 13.92 -16.29 2.37
N GLU A 76 13.46 -17.10 3.32
CA GLU A 76 12.70 -16.62 4.46
C GLU A 76 13.63 -15.95 5.48
N ALA A 77 13.15 -14.89 6.12
CA ALA A 77 13.92 -14.23 7.17
C ALA A 77 14.07 -15.17 8.37
N SER A 78 15.26 -15.23 8.98
CA SER A 78 15.50 -16.09 10.15
C SER A 78 14.61 -15.74 11.34
N THR A 79 14.13 -14.49 11.41
CA THR A 79 13.17 -14.01 12.41
C THR A 79 12.20 -13.05 11.75
N THR A 80 10.91 -13.21 12.04
CA THR A 80 9.83 -12.30 11.67
C THR A 80 9.21 -11.72 12.94
N TYR A 81 8.72 -10.50 12.86
CA TYR A 81 8.11 -9.80 13.99
C TYR A 81 6.60 -10.00 14.00
N ASN A 82 6.00 -9.74 15.15
CA ASN A 82 4.56 -9.65 15.29
C ASN A 82 4.12 -8.30 14.69
N VAL A 83 3.40 -8.32 13.58
CA VAL A 83 3.05 -7.13 12.79
C VAL A 83 1.55 -7.06 12.59
N ILE A 84 1.00 -5.86 12.77
CA ILE A 84 -0.35 -5.49 12.33
C ILE A 84 -0.18 -4.61 11.09
N GLY A 85 -0.85 -4.95 9.99
CA GLY A 85 -0.72 -4.26 8.70
C GLY A 85 -1.57 -4.87 7.61
#